data_AF-E9GY32-F1
#
_entry.id   AF-E9GY32-F1
#
_cell.length_a   1.000
_cell.length_b   1.000
_cell.length_c   1.000
_cell.angle_alpha   90.00
_cell.angle_beta   90.00
_cell.angle_gamma   90.00
#
_symmetry.space_group_name_H-M   'P 1'
#
loop_
_entity.id
_entity.type
_entity.pdbx_description
1 polymer ?
#
loop_
_entity_poly.entity_id
_entity_poly.type
_entity_poly.pdbx_seq_one_letter_code
_entity_poly.pdbx_strand_id
1 'polypeptide(L)'
;MNVSNEHYDLIIVEGISNECVLPLVAMFDVTFIYMNGVAPMPWLLNTIESPLASDHFPVQGFGFTDEMNFWKRTLNSLASLGYASITVIGLLHPWWIGLLAKY
;
A
#
# COMPACT_ATOMS: atom_id res chain seq x y z
N MET A 1 10.27 -23.25 20.68
CA MET A 1 9.07 -22.40 20.80
C MET A 1 7.93 -23.32 21.18
N ASN A 2 7.36 -23.16 22.37
CA ASN A 2 6.23 -23.97 22.81
C ASN A 2 4.98 -23.34 22.18
N VAL A 3 4.55 -23.87 21.04
CA VAL A 3 3.38 -23.39 20.31
C VAL A 3 2.16 -23.94 21.04
N SER A 4 1.31 -23.07 21.59
CA SER A 4 -0.01 -23.48 22.08
C SER A 4 -0.73 -24.24 20.95
N ASN A 5 -1.48 -25.31 21.26
CA ASN A 5 -2.32 -26.02 20.28
C ASN A 5 -3.54 -25.16 19.84
N GLU A 6 -3.31 -23.88 19.63
CA GLU A 6 -4.33 -22.93 19.22
C GLU A 6 -4.34 -22.87 17.69
N HIS A 7 -5.49 -23.22 17.12
CA HIS A 7 -5.79 -23.00 15.73
C HIS A 7 -6.38 -21.61 15.55
N TYR A 8 -5.91 -20.91 14.52
CA TYR A 8 -6.44 -19.62 14.10
C TYR A 8 -7.16 -19.82 12.78
N ASP A 9 -8.32 -19.20 12.61
CA ASP A 9 -9.12 -19.30 11.37
C ASP A 9 -8.99 -18.06 10.47
N LEU A 10 -8.47 -16.96 11.02
CA LEU A 10 -8.42 -15.65 10.38
C LEU A 10 -7.32 -14.77 10.98
N ILE A 11 -6.59 -14.06 10.12
CA ILE A 11 -5.69 -12.97 10.53
C ILE A 11 -6.28 -11.63 10.08
N ILE A 12 -6.37 -10.67 11.00
CA ILE A 12 -6.76 -9.30 10.69
C ILE A 12 -5.50 -8.44 10.74
N VAL A 13 -5.19 -7.78 9.62
CA VAL A 13 -4.02 -6.91 9.50
C VAL A 13 -4.49 -5.49 9.23
N GLU A 14 -3.89 -4.52 9.91
CA GLU A 14 -4.14 -3.12 9.58
C GLU A 14 -3.50 -2.76 8.24
N GLY A 15 -4.25 -2.17 7.32
CA GLY A 15 -3.82 -1.99 5.92
C GLY A 15 -2.75 -0.91 5.66
N ILE A 16 -2.25 -0.23 6.70
CA ILE A 16 -1.20 0.79 6.56
C ILE A 16 0.18 0.24 6.91
N SER A 17 1.03 0.06 5.90
CA SER A 17 2.46 -0.32 6.05
C SER A 17 2.72 -1.60 6.86
N ASN A 18 1.79 -2.56 6.84
CA ASN A 18 1.91 -3.84 7.55
C ASN A 18 2.03 -5.05 6.61
N GLU A 19 2.49 -4.85 5.38
CA GLU A 19 2.81 -5.94 4.45
C GLU A 19 3.85 -6.92 5.02
N CYS A 20 4.63 -6.51 6.02
CA CYS A 20 5.59 -7.36 6.74
C CYS A 20 4.92 -8.48 7.57
N VAL A 21 3.61 -8.40 7.82
CA VAL A 21 2.82 -9.43 8.54
C VAL A 21 2.33 -10.53 7.59
N LEU A 22 2.32 -10.30 6.27
CA LEU A 22 1.84 -11.28 5.28
C LEU A 22 2.56 -12.64 5.30
N PRO A 23 3.87 -12.76 5.63
CA PRO A 23 4.50 -14.06 5.79
C PRO A 23 3.85 -14.94 6.89
N LEU A 24 3.23 -14.33 7.91
CA LEU A 24 2.50 -15.09 8.93
C LEU A 24 1.25 -15.75 8.35
N VAL A 25 0.59 -15.12 7.38
CA VAL A 25 -0.55 -15.71 6.66
C VAL A 25 -0.14 -17.02 5.99
N ALA A 26 1.02 -17.02 5.32
CA ALA A 26 1.59 -18.22 4.69
C ALA A 26 2.05 -19.27 5.72
N MET A 27 2.54 -18.83 6.89
CA MET A 27 2.97 -19.74 7.96
C MET A 27 1.81 -20.46 8.64
N PHE A 28 0.68 -19.77 8.83
CA PHE A 28 -0.50 -20.34 9.48
C PHE A 28 -1.49 -20.99 8.49
N ASP A 29 -1.31 -20.78 7.18
CA ASP A 29 -2.20 -21.27 6.12
C ASP A 29 -3.67 -20.84 6.33
N VAL A 30 -3.86 -19.57 6.67
CA VAL A 30 -5.16 -18.99 7.01
C VAL A 30 -5.54 -17.85 6.07
N THR A 31 -6.83 -17.55 5.98
CA THR A 31 -7.29 -16.35 5.28
C THR A 31 -6.92 -15.11 6.08
N PHE A 32 -6.65 -13.99 5.39
CA PHE A 32 -6.42 -12.70 6.03
C PHE A 32 -7.36 -11.62 5.50
N ILE A 33 -7.61 -10.61 6.32
CA ILE A 33 -8.41 -9.44 5.98
C ILE A 33 -7.60 -8.18 6.30
N TYR A 34 -7.52 -7.27 5.32
CA TYR A 34 -7.04 -5.91 5.57
C TYR A 34 -8.16 -5.05 6.14
N MET A 35 -7.94 -4.50 7.33
CA MET A 35 -8.82 -3.50 7.95
C MET A 35 -8.12 -2.15 7.93
N ASN A 36 -8.79 -1.12 7.41
CA ASN A 36 -8.28 0.25 7.41
C ASN A 36 -9.21 1.15 8.21
N GLY A 37 -8.67 1.93 9.15
CA GLY A 37 -9.43 2.97 9.84
C GLY A 37 -9.60 4.26 9.04
N VAL A 38 -8.86 4.39 7.93
CA VAL A 38 -8.86 5.55 7.03
C VAL A 38 -9.00 5.09 5.58
N ALA A 39 -9.14 6.04 4.65
CA ALA A 39 -9.14 5.72 3.23
C ALA A 39 -7.87 4.92 2.87
N PRO A 40 -8.00 3.76 2.21
CA PRO A 40 -6.87 2.92 1.87
C PRO A 40 -5.92 3.65 0.91
N MET A 41 -4.64 3.39 1.10
CA MET A 41 -3.61 4.05 0.31
C MET A 41 -3.64 3.56 -1.15
N PRO A 42 -3.30 4.42 -2.14
CA PRO A 42 -3.38 4.05 -3.55
C PRO A 42 -2.56 2.79 -3.91
N TRP A 43 -1.42 2.58 -3.26
CA TRP A 43 -0.60 1.38 -3.50
C TRP A 43 -1.26 0.09 -3.00
N LEU A 44 -1.96 0.13 -1.86
CA LEU A 44 -2.72 -1.02 -1.35
C LEU A 44 -3.86 -1.38 -2.30
N LEU A 45 -4.51 -0.38 -2.89
CA LEU A 45 -5.57 -0.61 -3.86
C LEU A 45 -5.07 -1.17 -5.19
N ASN A 46 -3.84 -0.84 -5.57
CA ASN A 46 -3.19 -1.44 -6.73
C ASN A 46 -2.88 -2.93 -6.53
N THR A 47 -2.57 -3.38 -5.30
CA THR A 47 -2.26 -4.80 -5.05
C THR A 47 -3.49 -5.70 -5.09
N ILE A 48 -4.67 -5.14 -4.83
CA ILE A 48 -5.97 -5.85 -4.93
C ILE A 48 -6.70 -5.57 -6.25
N GLU A 49 -6.01 -5.02 -7.25
CA GLU A 49 -6.57 -4.69 -8.58
C GLU A 49 -7.82 -3.80 -8.53
N SER A 50 -7.96 -2.98 -7.49
CA SER A 50 -9.05 -2.01 -7.32
C SER A 50 -8.52 -0.57 -7.29
N PRO A 51 -7.79 -0.12 -8.32
CA PRO A 51 -7.15 1.20 -8.33
C PRO A 51 -8.19 2.32 -8.24
N LEU A 52 -7.85 3.38 -7.50
CA LEU A 52 -8.67 4.59 -7.46
C LEU A 52 -8.55 5.36 -8.76
N ALA A 53 -9.67 5.90 -9.22
CA ALA A 53 -9.68 6.81 -10.36
C ALA A 53 -9.10 8.17 -9.94
N SER A 54 -8.01 8.58 -10.60
CA SER A 54 -7.27 9.82 -10.28
C SER A 54 -8.02 11.11 -10.64
N ASP A 55 -9.19 11.01 -11.26
CA ASP A 55 -10.09 12.12 -11.54
C ASP A 55 -11.08 12.42 -10.39
N HIS A 56 -11.30 11.46 -9.50
CA HIS A 56 -12.18 11.58 -8.33
C HIS A 56 -11.42 11.55 -7.00
N PHE A 57 -10.27 10.88 -6.94
CA PHE A 57 -9.48 10.75 -5.72
C PHE A 57 -8.24 11.64 -5.77
N PRO A 58 -8.08 12.58 -4.81
CA PRO A 58 -6.92 13.43 -4.77
C PRO A 58 -5.65 12.61 -4.43
N VAL A 59 -4.57 12.94 -5.12
CA VAL A 59 -3.24 12.41 -4.80
C VAL A 59 -2.83 12.88 -3.41
N GLN A 60 -2.33 11.93 -2.62
CA GLN A 60 -1.74 12.18 -1.32
C GLN A 60 -0.65 13.26 -1.40
N GLY A 61 -0.73 14.27 -0.53
CA GLY A 61 0.20 15.40 -0.49
C GLY A 61 -0.25 16.64 -1.25
N PHE A 62 -1.29 16.55 -2.10
CA PHE A 62 -2.01 17.74 -2.56
C PHE A 62 -3.08 18.12 -1.55
N GLY A 63 -3.22 19.42 -1.23
CA GLY A 63 -4.31 19.94 -0.41
C GLY A 63 -5.67 19.96 -1.12
N PHE A 64 -5.90 19.00 -2.01
CA PHE A 64 -7.14 18.86 -2.76
C PHE A 64 -8.13 17.99 -1.98
N THR A 65 -9.40 18.36 -2.06
CA THR A 65 -10.53 17.58 -1.54
C THR A 65 -11.08 16.66 -2.63
N ASP A 66 -12.05 15.82 -2.28
CA ASP A 66 -12.89 15.07 -3.22
C ASP A 66 -13.61 15.98 -4.24
N GLU A 67 -13.96 17.20 -3.83
CA GLU A 67 -14.49 18.24 -4.72
C GLU A 67 -13.38 18.94 -5.54
N MET A 68 -12.97 18.32 -6.65
CA MET A 68 -12.04 18.91 -7.62
C MET A 68 -12.76 19.48 -8.85
N ASN A 69 -12.45 20.75 -9.18
CA ASN A 69 -12.81 21.34 -10.47
C ASN A 69 -11.93 20.79 -11.61
N PHE A 70 -12.28 21.10 -12.86
CA PHE A 70 -11.57 20.59 -14.05
C PHE A 70 -10.04 20.73 -13.97
N TRP A 71 -9.54 21.90 -13.58
CA TRP A 71 -8.10 22.15 -13.50
C TRP A 71 -7.42 21.39 -12.36
N LYS A 72 -8.06 21.30 -11.19
CA LYS A 72 -7.58 20.48 -10.08
C LYS A 72 -7.50 19.01 -10.49
N ARG A 73 -8.50 18.48 -11.20
CA ARG A 73 -8.49 17.11 -11.73
C ARG A 73 -7.34 16.89 -12.71
N THR A 74 -7.15 17.81 -13.66
CA THR A 74 -6.04 17.72 -14.63
C THR A 74 -4.67 17.70 -13.95
N LEU A 75 -4.45 18.60 -12.98
CA LEU A 75 -3.20 18.62 -12.20
C LEU A 75 -3.04 17.38 -11.34
N ASN A 76 -4.13 16.88 -10.75
CA ASN A 76 -4.15 15.68 -9.94
C ASN A 76 -3.81 14.42 -10.75
N SER A 77 -4.39 14.26 -11.94
CA SER A 77 -4.07 13.18 -12.86
C SER A 77 -2.60 13.25 -13.31
N LEU A 78 -2.08 14.43 -13.64
CA LEU A 78 -0.67 14.58 -13.99
C LEU A 78 0.26 14.25 -12.81
N ALA A 79 -0.08 14.71 -11.60
CA ALA A 79 0.67 14.38 -10.39
C ALA A 79 0.63 12.88 -10.08
N SER A 80 -0.49 12.20 -10.33
CA SER A 80 -0.62 10.75 -10.13
C SER A 80 0.35 9.94 -11.00
N LEU A 81 0.55 10.38 -12.25
CA LEU A 81 1.54 9.79 -13.16
C LEU A 81 2.98 10.03 -12.68
N GLY A 82 3.26 11.21 -12.12
CA GLY A 82 4.55 11.54 -11.52
C GLY A 82 4.86 10.72 -10.26
N TYR A 83 3.87 10.52 -9.39
CA TYR A 83 4.04 9.70 -8.18
C TYR A 83 4.36 8.23 -8.51
N ALA A 84 3.70 7.67 -9.53
CA ALA A 84 3.99 6.30 -10.00
C ALA A 84 5.45 6.12 -10.45
N SER A 85 6.06 7.16 -11.01
CA SER A 85 7.46 7.12 -11.47
C SER A 85 8.48 7.30 -10.34
N ILE A 86 8.16 8.06 -9.28
CA ILE A 86 9.02 8.19 -8.08
C ILE A 86 9.17 6.86 -7.33
N THR A 87 8.09 6.08 -7.20
CA THR A 87 8.16 4.74 -6.59
C THR A 87 9.08 3.78 -7.37
N VAL A 88 9.10 3.88 -8.70
CA VAL A 88 10.00 3.07 -9.54
C VAL A 88 11.46 3.49 -9.34
N ILE A 89 11.75 4.79 -9.27
CA ILE A 89 13.12 5.29 -9.06
C ILE A 89 13.62 4.98 -7.64
N GLY A 90 12.75 5.06 -6.62
CA GLY A 90 13.11 4.71 -5.23
C GLY A 90 13.44 3.24 -5.02
N LEU A 91 12.77 2.33 -5.75
CA LEU A 91 13.10 0.89 -5.78
C LEU A 91 14.38 0.59 -6.58
N LEU A 92 14.71 1.41 -7.57
CA LEU A 92 15.92 1.28 -8.38
C LEU A 92 17.16 1.94 -7.75
N HIS A 93 17.02 2.75 -6.70
CA HIS A 93 18.15 3.32 -5.97
C HIS A 93 18.68 2.29 -4.95
N PRO A 94 19.90 1.74 -5.12
CA PRO A 94 20.34 0.53 -4.41
C PRO A 94 21.03 0.80 -3.07
N TRP A 95 20.51 1.70 -2.23
CA TRP A 95 21.10 1.97 -0.90
C TRP A 95 20.97 0.77 0.06
N TRP A 96 19.95 -0.05 -0.12
CA TRP A 96 19.63 -1.32 0.55
C TRP A 96 20.52 -2.50 0.13
N ILE A 97 21.05 -2.51 -1.10
CA ILE A 97 21.84 -3.65 -1.64
C ILE A 97 23.15 -3.81 -0.86
N GLY A 98 23.75 -2.71 -0.39
CA GLY A 98 24.94 -2.76 0.47
C GLY A 98 24.69 -3.31 1.88
N LEU A 99 23.44 -3.36 2.33
CA LEU A 99 23.06 -3.83 3.67
C LEU A 99 22.80 -5.34 3.68
N LEU A 100 22.27 -5.89 2.59
CA LEU A 100 22.10 -7.34 2.40
C LEU A 100 23.41 -8.06 2.05
N ALA A 101 24.38 -7.38 1.44
CA ALA A 101 25.71 -7.95 1.16
C ALA A 101 26.60 -8.13 2.41
N LYS A 102 26.11 -7.74 3.59
CA LYS A 102 26.84 -7.79 4.86
C LYS A 102 26.34 -8.86 5.85
N TYR A 103 25.35 -9.66 5.46
CA TYR A 103 24.81 -10.78 6.24
C TYR A 103 24.89 -12.07 5.45
#